data_AF-A0A7J4IP51-F1
#
_entry.id   AF-A0A7J4IP51-F1
#
_cell.length_a   1.000
_cell.length_b   1.000
_cell.length_c   1.000
_cell.angle_alpha   90.00
_cell.angle_beta   90.00
_cell.angle_gamma   90.00
#
_symmetry.space_group_name_H-M   'P 1'
#
loop_
_entity.id
_entity.type
_entity.pdbx_description
1 polymer ?
#
loop_
_entity_poly.entity_id
_entity_poly.type
_entity_poly.pdbx_seq_one_letter_code
_entity_poly.pdbx_strand_id
1 'polypeptide(L)'
;MIPPVVINPGGVPTRVPLIDALRRLAEPRKAPEAPARATVDRVGLRPRIDRAGIEAAHRAGDPVRDIAARFHVGQSTVCRIARDAGIPPRLSKPRAVLPIPDETAAALLRDRRDGATVAVLLARYGVPRDRIYQLLGEHGLRGNVRVNRIAALLSEMDARIRGGELPRTIALDLDVPQTTVVHRRRAVLGPQCARWTADEDAALVAPTGHGAIVAYRARFPTSARSDGGIRHRYNRLKAKKWEAA
;
A
#
# COMPACT_ATOMS: atom_id res chain seq x y z
N MET A 1 50.87 0.08 4.86
CA MET A 1 51.05 -0.87 5.99
C MET A 1 49.71 -1.48 6.29
N ILE A 2 49.53 -2.77 5.97
CA ILE A 2 48.28 -3.51 6.17
C ILE A 2 48.46 -4.31 7.47
N PRO A 3 47.53 -4.22 8.45
CA PRO A 3 47.65 -4.99 9.68
C PRO A 3 47.44 -6.50 9.41
N PRO A 4 48.16 -7.39 10.09
CA PRO A 4 48.00 -8.83 9.93
C PRO A 4 46.67 -9.31 10.50
N VAL A 5 45.99 -10.15 9.73
CA VAL A 5 44.78 -10.87 10.16
C VAL A 5 45.19 -11.99 11.11
N VAL A 6 44.80 -11.87 12.38
CA VAL A 6 44.96 -12.92 13.39
C VAL A 6 43.87 -13.97 13.15
N ILE A 7 44.24 -15.08 12.52
CA ILE A 7 43.38 -16.26 12.39
C ILE A 7 43.59 -17.10 13.66
N ASN A 8 42.54 -17.24 14.48
CA ASN A 8 42.56 -18.06 15.70
C ASN A 8 42.57 -19.57 15.33
N PRO A 9 43.64 -20.34 15.59
CA PRO A 9 43.77 -21.72 15.12
C PRO A 9 43.17 -22.76 16.10
N GLY A 10 42.14 -22.40 16.88
CA GLY A 10 41.64 -23.26 17.97
C GLY A 10 40.11 -23.37 18.12
N GLY A 11 39.33 -22.77 17.22
CA GLY A 11 37.87 -22.85 17.29
C GLY A 11 37.37 -24.20 16.78
N VAL A 12 37.28 -25.21 17.67
CA VAL A 12 36.57 -26.45 17.37
C VAL A 12 35.15 -26.08 16.93
N PRO A 13 34.73 -26.39 15.69
CA PRO A 13 33.36 -26.16 15.28
C PRO A 13 32.48 -27.07 16.14
N THR A 14 31.76 -26.47 17.08
CA THR A 14 30.66 -27.14 17.78
C THR A 14 29.61 -27.43 16.71
N ARG A 15 29.71 -28.61 16.09
CA ARG A 15 28.61 -29.22 15.35
C ARG A 15 27.51 -29.48 16.37
N VAL A 16 26.69 -28.47 16.63
CA VAL A 16 25.33 -28.73 17.08
C VAL A 16 24.76 -29.65 16.00
N PRO A 17 24.40 -30.91 16.32
CA PRO A 17 23.94 -31.84 15.32
C PRO A 17 22.74 -31.19 14.64
N LEU A 18 22.85 -31.00 13.32
CA LEU A 18 21.82 -30.40 12.45
C LEU A 18 20.43 -31.02 12.72
N ILE A 19 20.42 -32.27 13.17
CA ILE A 19 19.27 -33.05 13.59
C ILE A 19 18.51 -32.42 14.77
N ASP A 20 19.19 -31.90 15.80
CA ASP A 20 18.53 -31.26 16.95
C ASP A 20 17.96 -29.88 16.60
N ALA A 21 18.63 -29.15 15.69
CA ALA A 21 18.12 -27.87 15.19
C ALA A 21 16.86 -28.04 14.34
N LEU A 22 16.80 -29.11 13.52
CA LEU A 22 15.62 -29.44 12.73
C LEU A 22 14.46 -29.96 13.59
N ARG A 23 14.74 -30.72 14.67
CA ARG A 23 13.70 -31.16 15.62
C ARG A 23 13.01 -29.99 16.33
N ARG A 24 13.76 -28.94 16.71
CA ARG A 24 13.20 -27.69 17.29
C ARG A 24 12.35 -26.86 16.32
N LEU A 25 12.49 -27.05 15.00
CA LEU A 25 11.64 -26.40 13.99
C LEU A 25 10.34 -27.19 13.73
N ALA A 26 10.32 -28.48 14.02
CA ALA A 26 9.15 -29.36 13.84
C ALA A 26 8.21 -29.37 15.06
N GLU A 27 8.65 -28.88 16.22
CA GLU A 27 7.77 -28.71 17.37
C GLU A 27 6.73 -27.61 17.07
N PRO A 28 5.42 -27.91 17.21
CA PRO A 28 4.39 -26.90 17.04
C PRO A 28 4.64 -25.82 18.08
N ARG A 29 5.11 -24.65 17.65
CA ARG A 29 5.19 -23.48 18.50
C ARG A 29 3.80 -23.24 19.06
N LYS A 30 3.60 -23.56 20.34
CA LYS A 30 2.41 -23.18 21.09
C LYS A 30 2.28 -21.67 20.88
N ALA A 31 1.29 -21.28 20.08
CA ALA A 31 1.06 -19.87 19.80
C ALA A 31 1.01 -19.16 21.14
N PRO A 32 1.79 -18.10 21.37
CA PRO A 32 1.67 -17.35 22.60
C PRO A 32 0.20 -17.02 22.74
N GLU A 33 -0.43 -17.47 23.83
CA GLU A 33 -1.82 -17.16 24.14
C GLU A 33 -1.93 -15.65 24.00
N ALA A 34 -2.57 -15.22 22.91
CA ALA A 34 -2.75 -13.81 22.66
C ALA A 34 -3.44 -13.29 23.91
N PRO A 35 -2.88 -12.29 24.62
CA PRO A 35 -3.51 -11.78 25.83
C PRO A 35 -4.95 -11.49 25.46
N ALA A 36 -5.87 -12.15 26.16
CA ALA A 36 -7.30 -12.08 25.89
C ALA A 36 -7.60 -10.61 25.67
N ARG A 37 -7.92 -10.24 24.42
CA ARG A 37 -8.20 -8.85 24.08
C ARG A 37 -9.45 -8.54 24.87
N ALA A 38 -9.27 -7.89 26.01
CA ALA A 38 -10.37 -7.39 26.81
C ALA A 38 -11.23 -6.59 25.83
N THR A 39 -12.39 -7.14 25.50
CA THR A 39 -13.46 -6.44 24.82
C THR A 39 -13.89 -5.37 25.78
N VAL A 40 -13.21 -4.22 25.72
CA VAL A 40 -13.60 -3.04 26.48
C VAL A 40 -14.96 -2.64 25.91
N ASP A 41 -16.01 -2.91 26.68
CA ASP A 41 -17.36 -2.45 26.40
C ASP A 41 -17.31 -0.96 26.09
N ARG A 42 -17.59 -0.62 24.82
CA ARG A 42 -17.45 0.75 24.28
C ARG A 42 -18.53 1.71 24.75
N VAL A 43 -19.35 1.31 25.73
CA VAL A 43 -20.50 2.07 26.23
C VAL A 43 -20.30 2.29 27.73
N GLY A 44 -19.29 3.07 28.10
CA GLY A 44 -19.06 3.42 29.49
C GLY A 44 -17.94 4.44 29.60
N LEU A 45 -18.32 5.68 29.93
CA LEU A 45 -17.48 6.83 30.30
C LEU A 45 -16.02 6.78 29.81
N ARG A 46 -15.74 7.50 28.71
CA ARG A 46 -14.35 7.89 28.45
C ARG A 46 -13.85 8.67 29.68
N PRO A 47 -12.73 8.29 30.31
CA PRO A 47 -12.20 9.03 31.44
C PRO A 47 -12.04 10.50 31.04
N ARG A 48 -12.52 11.41 31.89
CA ARG A 48 -12.35 12.85 31.66
C ARG A 48 -10.84 13.12 31.63
N ILE A 49 -10.37 13.57 30.48
CA ILE A 49 -8.96 13.92 30.27
C ILE A 49 -8.69 15.24 30.99
N ASP A 50 -7.73 15.24 31.91
CA ASP A 50 -7.25 16.47 32.56
C ASP A 50 -6.42 17.30 31.56
N ARG A 51 -7.12 18.12 30.77
CA ARG A 51 -6.50 19.00 29.77
C ARG A 51 -5.58 20.03 30.41
N ALA A 52 -6.00 20.64 31.52
CA ALA A 52 -5.23 21.69 32.19
C ALA A 52 -3.89 21.15 32.70
N GLY A 53 -3.88 19.96 33.30
CA GLY A 53 -2.65 19.28 33.73
C GLY A 53 -1.71 18.96 32.56
N ILE A 54 -2.25 18.47 31.44
CA ILE A 54 -1.47 18.16 30.22
C ILE A 54 -0.82 19.44 29.66
N GLU A 55 -1.57 20.54 29.59
CA GLU A 55 -1.04 21.81 29.12
C GLU A 55 0.05 22.37 30.04
N ALA A 56 -0.16 22.32 31.35
CA ALA A 56 0.82 22.78 32.34
C ALA A 56 2.13 21.99 32.23
N ALA A 57 2.06 20.66 32.14
CA ALA A 57 3.23 19.79 31.97
C ALA A 57 3.96 20.10 30.64
N HIS A 58 3.22 20.36 29.57
CA HIS A 58 3.83 20.72 28.29
C HIS A 58 4.50 22.10 28.31
N ARG A 59 3.91 23.10 29.00
CA ARG A 59 4.54 24.43 29.18
C ARG A 59 5.78 24.35 30.08
N ALA A 60 5.77 23.48 31.09
CA ALA A 60 6.93 23.17 31.92
C ALA A 60 8.05 22.48 31.11
N GLY A 61 7.71 21.92 29.95
CA GLY A 61 8.68 21.36 29.03
C GLY A 61 8.94 19.86 29.22
N ASP A 62 8.01 19.16 29.85
CA ASP A 62 8.08 17.72 29.99
C ASP A 62 8.02 17.03 28.61
N PRO A 63 8.74 15.91 28.40
CA PRO A 63 8.64 15.15 27.17
C PRO A 63 7.22 14.64 26.95
N VAL A 64 6.71 14.72 25.71
CA VAL A 64 5.36 14.24 25.35
C VAL A 64 5.11 12.79 25.79
N ARG A 65 6.15 11.95 25.75
CA ARG A 65 6.11 10.56 26.23
C ARG A 65 5.77 10.48 27.72
N ASP A 66 6.36 11.35 28.53
CA ASP A 66 6.24 11.32 29.98
C ASP A 66 4.89 11.91 30.40
N ILE A 67 4.45 12.97 29.72
CA ILE A 67 3.07 13.50 29.87
C ILE A 67 2.05 12.42 29.52
N ALA A 68 2.22 11.73 28.39
CA ALA A 68 1.32 10.66 27.96
C ALA A 68 1.23 9.53 29.01
N ALA A 69 2.37 9.12 29.58
CA ALA A 69 2.42 8.13 30.64
C ALA A 69 1.74 8.62 31.93
N ARG A 70 2.03 9.86 32.35
CA ARG A 70 1.50 10.48 33.58
C ARG A 70 -0.02 10.65 33.56
N PHE A 71 -0.59 11.01 32.42
CA PHE A 71 -2.03 11.25 32.27
C PHE A 71 -2.79 10.08 31.65
N HIS A 72 -2.13 8.94 31.42
CA HIS A 72 -2.71 7.74 30.80
C HIS A 72 -3.43 8.02 29.46
N VAL A 73 -2.85 8.88 28.62
CA VAL A 73 -3.36 9.23 27.29
C VAL A 73 -2.36 8.92 26.20
N GLY A 74 -2.83 8.77 24.95
CA GLY A 74 -1.93 8.62 23.81
C GLY A 74 -1.11 9.89 23.54
N GLN A 75 0.14 9.74 23.07
CA GLN A 75 1.02 10.87 22.70
C GLN A 75 0.38 11.81 21.68
N SER A 76 -0.40 11.26 20.73
CA SER A 76 -1.17 12.04 19.76
C SER A 76 -2.22 12.94 20.40
N THR A 77 -2.83 12.50 21.52
CA THR A 77 -3.77 13.31 22.30
C THR A 77 -3.07 14.46 23.00
N VAL A 78 -1.90 14.22 23.60
CA VAL A 78 -1.07 15.28 24.22
C VAL A 78 -0.70 16.33 23.18
N CYS A 79 -0.15 15.93 22.02
CA CYS A 79 0.21 16.86 20.94
C CYS A 79 -0.99 17.65 20.41
N ARG A 80 -2.17 17.03 20.35
CA ARG A 80 -3.40 17.72 19.95
C ARG A 80 -3.81 18.76 20.98
N ILE A 81 -3.84 18.41 22.27
CA ILE A 81 -4.19 19.34 23.36
C ILE A 81 -3.21 20.52 23.38
N ALA A 82 -1.90 20.26 23.26
CA ALA A 82 -0.90 21.31 23.20
C ALA A 82 -1.13 22.27 22.01
N ARG A 83 -1.45 21.73 20.83
CA ARG A 83 -1.78 22.53 19.64
C ARG A 83 -3.05 23.35 19.84
N ASP A 84 -4.11 22.75 20.38
CA ASP A 84 -5.38 23.41 20.66
C ASP A 84 -5.20 24.56 21.68
N ALA A 85 -4.24 24.41 22.61
CA ALA A 85 -3.85 25.42 23.59
C ALA A 85 -2.85 26.47 23.07
N GLY A 86 -2.55 26.47 21.76
CA GLY A 86 -1.61 27.43 21.14
C GLY A 86 -0.15 27.23 21.52
N ILE A 87 0.23 26.08 22.10
CA ILE A 87 1.62 25.80 22.46
C ILE A 87 2.35 25.38 21.19
N PRO A 88 3.39 26.12 20.75
CA PRO A 88 4.11 25.78 19.54
C PRO A 88 4.78 24.41 19.71
N PRO A 89 4.81 23.58 18.64
CA PRO A 89 5.52 22.32 18.71
C PRO A 89 6.99 22.60 19.01
N ARG A 90 7.57 21.83 19.94
CA ARG A 90 9.02 21.84 20.11
C ARG A 90 9.64 21.40 18.79
N LEU A 91 10.26 22.34 18.09
CA LEU A 91 11.05 22.04 16.92
C LEU A 91 12.13 21.07 17.40
N SER A 92 12.10 19.85 16.86
CA SER A 92 13.24 18.96 17.01
C SER A 92 14.45 19.71 16.47
N LYS A 93 15.58 19.68 17.18
CA LYS A 93 16.83 20.25 16.66
C LYS A 93 16.97 19.79 15.21
N PRO A 94 17.12 20.71 14.24
CA PRO A 94 17.28 20.31 12.85
C PRO A 94 18.41 19.30 12.82
N ARG A 95 18.11 18.08 12.37
CA ARG A 95 19.14 17.06 12.21
C ARG A 95 20.18 17.68 11.28
N ALA A 96 21.45 17.67 11.69
CA ALA A 96 22.54 18.10 10.82
C ALA A 96 22.45 17.24 9.55
N VAL A 97 21.98 17.86 8.47
CA VAL A 97 21.92 17.20 7.16
C VAL A 97 23.34 17.24 6.64
N LEU A 98 23.98 16.08 6.56
CA LEU A 98 25.30 16.00 5.92
C LEU A 98 25.15 16.50 4.48
N PRO A 99 26.00 17.46 4.05
CA PRO A 99 25.98 17.92 2.67
C PRO A 99 26.27 16.73 1.75
N ILE A 100 25.45 16.56 0.72
CA ILE A 100 25.72 15.60 -0.34
C ILE A 100 26.60 16.32 -1.35
N PRO A 101 27.73 15.74 -1.78
CA PRO A 101 28.52 16.30 -2.88
C PRO A 101 27.65 16.49 -4.12
N ASP A 102 27.78 17.63 -4.81
CA ASP A 102 26.92 17.99 -5.95
C ASP A 102 26.93 16.92 -7.06
N GLU A 103 28.08 16.28 -7.29
CA GLU A 103 28.23 15.18 -8.24
C GLU A 103 27.35 13.97 -7.86
N THR A 104 27.30 13.63 -6.58
CA THR A 104 26.47 12.52 -6.06
C THR A 104 24.99 12.88 -6.18
N ALA A 105 24.63 14.13 -5.89
CA ALA A 105 23.27 14.62 -6.06
C ALA A 105 22.84 14.55 -7.55
N ALA A 106 23.68 15.02 -8.46
CA ALA A 106 23.42 14.97 -9.90
C ALA A 106 23.28 13.55 -10.44
N ALA A 107 24.14 12.62 -10.01
CA ALA A 107 24.05 11.21 -10.38
C ALA A 107 22.76 10.57 -9.86
N LEU A 108 22.41 10.81 -8.59
CA LEU A 108 21.18 10.31 -7.98
C LEU A 108 19.93 10.78 -8.73
N LEU A 109 19.88 12.06 -9.11
CA LEU A 109 18.76 12.64 -9.84
C LEU A 109 18.61 12.05 -11.25
N ARG A 110 19.73 11.75 -11.91
CA ARG A 110 19.75 11.05 -13.21
C ARG A 110 19.16 9.65 -13.07
N ASP A 111 19.70 8.84 -12.17
CA ASP A 111 19.19 7.49 -11.89
C ASP A 111 17.70 7.49 -11.57
N ARG A 112 17.22 8.49 -10.82
CA ARG A 112 15.80 8.62 -10.52
C ARG A 112 14.96 8.86 -11.76
N ARG A 113 15.41 9.72 -12.69
CA ARG A 113 14.73 9.96 -13.97
C ARG A 113 14.70 8.70 -14.83
N ASP A 114 15.75 7.89 -14.75
CA ASP A 114 15.86 6.60 -15.44
C ASP A 114 15.03 5.48 -14.77
N GLY A 115 14.30 5.79 -13.69
CA GLY A 115 13.36 4.88 -13.05
C GLY A 115 13.87 4.16 -11.81
N ALA A 116 15.08 4.46 -11.34
CA ALA A 116 15.59 3.88 -10.11
C ALA A 116 14.65 4.16 -8.92
N THR A 117 14.40 3.12 -8.12
CA THR A 117 13.58 3.25 -6.91
C THR A 117 14.40 3.86 -5.78
N VAL A 118 13.73 4.48 -4.80
CA VAL A 118 14.42 5.04 -3.61
C VAL A 118 15.25 3.99 -2.88
N ALA A 119 14.84 2.72 -2.90
CA ALA A 119 15.61 1.62 -2.33
C ALA A 119 16.92 1.38 -3.09
N VAL A 120 16.89 1.41 -4.43
CA VAL A 120 18.09 1.30 -5.27
C VAL A 120 19.02 2.49 -5.04
N LEU A 121 18.47 3.72 -4.98
CA LEU A 121 19.25 4.93 -4.72
C LEU A 121 19.90 4.91 -3.33
N LEU A 122 19.18 4.43 -2.30
CA LEU A 122 19.71 4.26 -0.96
C LEU A 122 20.89 3.28 -0.93
N ALA A 123 20.74 2.12 -1.58
CA ALA A 123 21.79 1.11 -1.64
C ALA A 123 23.01 1.56 -2.44
N ARG A 124 22.80 2.30 -3.54
CA ARG A 124 23.87 2.73 -4.44
C ARG A 124 24.68 3.91 -3.90
N TYR A 125 24.03 4.90 -3.29
CA TYR A 125 24.68 6.16 -2.91
C TYR A 125 24.91 6.31 -1.40
N GLY A 126 24.39 5.40 -0.57
CA GLY A 126 24.52 5.48 0.89
C GLY A 126 23.84 6.71 1.52
N VAL A 127 23.02 7.42 0.77
CA VAL A 127 22.35 8.65 1.22
C VAL A 127 21.11 8.29 2.06
N PRO A 128 20.92 8.87 3.25
CA PRO A 128 19.73 8.64 4.06
C PRO A 128 18.43 8.92 3.31
N ARG A 129 17.44 8.04 3.50
CA ARG A 129 16.16 8.09 2.77
C ARG A 129 15.46 9.45 2.82
N ASP A 130 15.46 10.12 3.97
CA ASP A 130 14.82 11.43 4.14
C ASP A 130 15.49 12.49 3.26
N ARG A 131 16.82 12.45 3.14
CA ARG A 131 17.58 13.38 2.31
C ARG A 131 17.34 13.10 0.82
N ILE A 132 17.23 11.83 0.42
CA ILE A 132 16.79 11.47 -0.94
C ILE A 132 15.43 12.12 -1.22
N TYR A 133 14.42 11.94 -0.35
CA TYR A 133 13.11 12.56 -0.57
C TYR A 133 13.12 14.08 -0.57
N GLN A 134 13.99 14.70 0.22
CA GLN A 134 14.17 16.14 0.20
C GLN A 134 14.73 16.60 -1.15
N LEU A 135 15.83 16.00 -1.60
CA LEU A 135 16.46 16.32 -2.88
C LEU A 135 15.51 16.05 -4.06
N LEU A 136 14.80 14.92 -4.05
CA LEU A 136 13.77 14.64 -5.04
C LEU A 136 12.62 15.67 -4.98
N GLY A 137 12.31 16.23 -3.81
CA GLY A 137 11.30 17.26 -3.66
C GLY A 137 11.73 18.60 -4.23
N GLU A 138 12.97 19.00 -3.93
CA GLU A 138 13.61 20.22 -4.45
C GLU A 138 13.65 20.23 -5.98
N HIS A 139 13.75 19.07 -6.62
CA HIS A 139 13.77 18.92 -8.08
C HIS A 139 12.44 18.43 -8.71
N GLY A 140 11.33 18.39 -7.96
CA GLY A 140 10.02 17.97 -8.50
C GLY A 140 9.89 16.48 -8.86
N LEU A 141 10.85 15.65 -8.44
CA LEU A 141 10.92 14.20 -8.67
C LEU A 141 10.33 13.36 -7.52
N ARG A 142 9.64 14.00 -6.56
CA ARG A 142 8.92 13.32 -5.47
C ARG A 142 7.80 12.40 -5.97
N GLY A 143 7.35 12.61 -7.21
CA GLY A 143 6.39 11.75 -7.87
C GLY A 143 6.85 10.28 -7.88
N ASN A 144 5.90 9.37 -7.74
CA ASN A 144 6.17 7.97 -7.99
C ASN A 144 6.47 7.86 -9.49
N VAL A 145 7.71 7.58 -9.89
CA VAL A 145 8.11 7.51 -11.31
C VAL A 145 7.19 6.59 -12.10
N ARG A 146 6.67 5.53 -11.45
CA ARG A 146 5.63 4.69 -12.02
C ARG A 146 4.36 5.44 -12.39
N VAL A 147 3.90 6.39 -11.59
CA VAL A 147 2.74 7.25 -11.90
C VAL A 147 3.03 8.15 -13.09
N ASN A 148 4.24 8.75 -13.17
CA ASN A 148 4.60 9.60 -14.31
C ASN A 148 4.71 8.79 -15.61
N ARG A 149 5.32 7.59 -15.56
CA ARG A 149 5.36 6.66 -16.69
C ARG A 149 3.96 6.23 -17.12
N ILE A 150 3.10 5.86 -16.17
CA ILE A 150 1.70 5.51 -16.45
C ILE A 150 0.97 6.70 -17.09
N ALA A 151 1.20 7.92 -16.58
CA ALA A 151 0.58 9.14 -17.11
C ALA A 151 0.92 9.36 -18.60
N ALA A 152 2.19 9.17 -18.98
CA ALA A 152 2.63 9.23 -20.37
C ALA A 152 1.97 8.17 -21.26
N LEU A 153 1.67 6.99 -20.70
CA LEU A 153 1.03 5.87 -21.41
C LEU A 153 -0.51 5.96 -21.45
N LEU A 154 -1.14 6.95 -20.80
CA LEU A 154 -2.60 6.98 -20.68
C LEU A 154 -3.30 7.11 -22.04
N SER A 155 -2.80 7.94 -22.96
CA SER A 155 -3.44 8.16 -24.26
C SER A 155 -3.46 6.89 -25.11
N GLU A 156 -2.34 6.16 -25.14
CA GLU A 156 -2.23 4.86 -25.83
C GLU A 156 -3.10 3.79 -25.16
N MET A 157 -3.02 3.70 -23.82
CA MET A 157 -3.84 2.76 -23.05
C MET A 157 -5.34 2.99 -23.31
N ASP A 158 -5.77 4.25 -23.36
CA ASP A 158 -7.16 4.61 -23.66
C ASP A 158 -7.58 4.23 -25.08
N ALA A 159 -6.71 4.43 -26.07
CA ALA A 159 -6.96 4.04 -27.45
C ALA A 159 -7.18 2.52 -27.57
N ARG A 160 -6.29 1.73 -26.96
CA ARG A 160 -6.39 0.26 -26.93
C ARG A 160 -7.62 -0.22 -26.17
N ILE A 161 -7.96 0.43 -25.06
CA ILE A 161 -9.20 0.17 -24.30
C ILE A 161 -10.43 0.41 -25.18
N ARG A 162 -10.49 1.51 -25.95
CA ARG A 162 -11.61 1.81 -26.85
C ARG A 162 -11.65 0.86 -28.05
N GLY A 163 -10.49 0.37 -28.51
CA GLY A 163 -10.36 -0.68 -29.51
C GLY A 163 -10.83 -2.07 -29.05
N GLY A 164 -11.23 -2.22 -27.78
CA GLY A 164 -11.76 -3.49 -27.26
C GLY A 164 -10.69 -4.50 -26.86
N GLU A 165 -9.42 -4.10 -26.83
CA GLU A 165 -8.33 -5.00 -26.44
C GLU A 165 -8.44 -5.47 -24.99
N LEU A 166 -7.98 -6.70 -24.76
CA LEU A 166 -8.04 -7.31 -23.44
C LEU A 166 -7.07 -6.62 -22.48
N PRO A 167 -7.47 -6.29 -21.23
CA PRO A 167 -6.60 -5.62 -20.26
C PRO A 167 -5.28 -6.34 -19.98
N ARG A 168 -5.26 -7.68 -20.12
CA ARG A 168 -4.04 -8.49 -19.94
C ARG A 168 -3.01 -8.21 -21.04
N THR A 169 -3.45 -8.09 -22.29
CA THR A 169 -2.59 -7.80 -23.44
C THR A 169 -2.01 -6.40 -23.32
N ILE A 170 -2.86 -5.41 -23.06
CA ILE A 170 -2.44 -4.02 -22.85
C ILE A 170 -1.41 -3.92 -21.70
N ALA A 171 -1.66 -4.62 -20.59
CA ALA A 171 -0.77 -4.61 -19.43
C ALA A 171 0.61 -5.18 -19.74
N LEU A 172 0.68 -6.27 -20.50
CA LEU A 172 1.92 -6.91 -20.90
C LEU A 172 2.74 -5.99 -21.82
N ASP A 173 2.10 -5.48 -22.87
CA ASP A 173 2.78 -4.70 -23.90
C ASP A 173 3.26 -3.34 -23.40
N LEU A 174 2.46 -2.68 -22.55
CA LEU A 174 2.83 -1.38 -21.96
C LEU A 174 3.70 -1.51 -20.71
N ASP A 175 3.99 -2.74 -20.25
CA ASP A 175 4.71 -3.01 -18.99
C ASP A 175 4.10 -2.23 -17.80
N VAL A 176 2.77 -2.32 -17.67
CA VAL A 176 2.01 -1.73 -16.57
C VAL A 176 1.20 -2.80 -15.86
N PRO A 177 1.04 -2.72 -14.53
CA PRO A 177 0.25 -3.75 -13.84
C PRO A 177 -1.20 -3.78 -14.28
N GLN A 178 -1.72 -4.98 -14.51
CA GLN A 178 -3.07 -5.24 -15.04
C GLN A 178 -4.17 -4.50 -14.26
N THR A 179 -4.02 -4.39 -12.93
CA THR A 179 -4.95 -3.64 -12.08
C THR A 179 -5.09 -2.17 -12.51
N THR A 180 -4.00 -1.54 -12.94
CA THR A 180 -3.97 -0.16 -13.45
C THR A 180 -4.82 -0.04 -14.71
N VAL A 181 -4.62 -0.96 -15.67
CA VAL A 181 -5.40 -1.01 -16.91
C VAL A 181 -6.89 -1.24 -16.63
N VAL A 182 -7.23 -2.14 -15.68
CA VAL A 182 -8.62 -2.40 -15.28
C VAL A 182 -9.27 -1.15 -14.67
N HIS A 183 -8.57 -0.44 -13.77
CA HIS A 183 -9.07 0.81 -13.21
C HIS A 183 -9.24 1.89 -14.29
N ARG A 184 -8.27 2.02 -15.20
CA ARG A 184 -8.34 2.98 -16.31
C ARG A 184 -9.49 2.65 -17.25
N ARG A 185 -9.69 1.37 -17.60
CA ARG A 185 -10.82 0.90 -18.41
C ARG A 185 -12.16 1.29 -17.82
N ARG A 186 -12.34 1.18 -16.50
CA ARG A 186 -13.55 1.64 -15.80
C ARG A 186 -13.75 3.16 -15.93
N ALA A 187 -12.67 3.94 -15.88
CA ALA A 187 -12.73 5.38 -16.05
C ALA A 187 -13.07 5.78 -17.51
N VAL A 188 -12.46 5.11 -18.50
CA VAL A 188 -12.61 5.42 -19.94
C VAL A 188 -13.97 4.99 -20.49
N LEU A 189 -14.38 3.75 -20.22
CA LEU A 189 -15.67 3.23 -20.68
C LEU A 189 -16.84 3.70 -19.79
N GLY A 190 -16.51 4.34 -18.67
CA GLY A 190 -17.47 4.85 -17.69
C GLY A 190 -18.38 3.76 -17.11
N PRO A 191 -19.49 4.15 -16.48
CA PRO A 191 -20.52 3.24 -15.99
C PRO A 191 -21.36 2.62 -17.11
N GLN A 192 -20.97 2.67 -18.39
CA GLN A 192 -21.71 1.97 -19.45
C GLN A 192 -21.73 0.45 -19.21
N CYS A 193 -20.72 -0.10 -18.53
CA CYS A 193 -20.75 -1.46 -17.99
C CYS A 193 -21.80 -1.69 -16.89
N ALA A 194 -22.51 -0.68 -16.41
CA ALA A 194 -23.55 -0.81 -15.38
C ALA A 194 -24.96 -0.96 -15.96
N ARG A 195 -25.23 -0.40 -17.16
CA ARG A 195 -26.54 -0.50 -17.81
C ARG A 195 -26.59 -1.72 -18.71
N TRP A 196 -27.45 -2.67 -18.37
CA TRP A 196 -27.73 -3.86 -19.17
C TRP A 196 -28.81 -3.54 -20.18
N THR A 197 -28.60 -3.87 -21.45
CA THR A 197 -29.65 -3.76 -22.47
C THR A 197 -30.61 -4.93 -22.35
N ALA A 198 -31.82 -4.78 -22.92
CA ALA A 198 -32.78 -5.87 -22.98
C ALA A 198 -32.22 -7.09 -23.74
N ASP A 199 -31.42 -6.84 -24.79
CA ASP A 199 -30.82 -7.91 -25.58
C ASP A 199 -29.72 -8.67 -24.82
N GLU A 200 -28.95 -7.95 -24.00
CA GLU A 200 -27.98 -8.56 -23.10
C GLU A 200 -28.64 -9.40 -22.02
N ASP A 201 -29.74 -8.91 -21.44
CA ASP A 201 -30.52 -9.68 -20.46
C ASP A 201 -31.12 -10.94 -21.10
N ALA A 202 -31.61 -10.86 -22.34
CA ALA A 202 -32.14 -12.00 -23.09
C ALA A 202 -31.07 -13.07 -23.35
N ALA A 203 -29.82 -12.68 -23.55
CA ALA A 203 -28.71 -13.60 -23.73
C ALA A 203 -28.28 -14.36 -22.45
N LEU A 204 -28.74 -13.91 -21.27
CA LEU A 204 -28.46 -14.56 -19.99
C LEU A 204 -29.46 -15.65 -19.62
N VAL A 205 -30.40 -15.99 -20.51
CA VAL A 205 -31.37 -17.07 -20.29
C VAL A 205 -30.67 -18.41 -20.50
N ALA A 206 -30.07 -18.96 -19.45
CA ALA A 206 -29.42 -20.26 -19.44
C ALA A 206 -29.74 -21.03 -18.14
N PRO A 207 -29.64 -22.37 -18.14
CA PRO A 207 -29.95 -23.18 -16.96
C PRO A 207 -28.94 -23.01 -15.82
N THR A 208 -27.69 -22.67 -16.15
CA THR A 208 -26.60 -22.52 -15.16
C THR A 208 -25.90 -21.18 -15.32
N GLY A 209 -25.29 -20.69 -14.24
CA GLY A 209 -24.53 -19.44 -14.28
C GLY A 209 -23.29 -19.51 -15.18
N HIS A 210 -22.67 -20.68 -15.34
CA HIS A 210 -21.59 -20.86 -16.31
C HIS A 210 -22.11 -20.88 -17.75
N GLY A 211 -23.22 -21.58 -18.01
CA GLY A 211 -23.88 -21.57 -19.31
C GLY A 211 -24.31 -20.17 -19.75
N ALA A 212 -24.80 -19.34 -18.81
CA ALA A 212 -25.13 -17.95 -19.09
C ALA A 212 -23.91 -17.14 -19.55
N ILE A 213 -22.73 -17.38 -18.98
CA ILE A 213 -21.49 -16.71 -19.38
C ILE A 213 -21.08 -17.15 -20.78
N VAL A 214 -21.09 -18.45 -21.06
CA VAL A 214 -20.73 -18.99 -22.39
C VAL A 214 -21.67 -18.46 -23.47
N ALA A 215 -22.99 -18.52 -23.24
CA ALA A 215 -24.00 -18.01 -24.16
C ALA A 215 -23.85 -16.51 -24.40
N TYR A 216 -23.65 -15.74 -23.33
CA TYR A 216 -23.42 -14.30 -23.43
C TYR A 216 -22.16 -13.97 -24.22
N ARG A 217 -21.06 -14.70 -24.01
CA ARG A 217 -19.80 -14.49 -24.75
C ARG A 217 -19.89 -14.87 -26.22
N ALA A 218 -20.62 -15.93 -26.55
CA ALA A 218 -20.86 -16.31 -27.94
C ALA A 218 -21.64 -15.21 -28.68
N ARG A 219 -22.64 -14.61 -28.02
CA ARG A 219 -23.48 -13.57 -28.61
C ARG A 219 -22.84 -12.17 -28.62
N PHE A 220 -22.07 -11.83 -27.59
CA PHE A 220 -21.37 -10.55 -27.45
C PHE A 220 -19.86 -10.76 -27.25
N PRO A 221 -19.15 -11.23 -28.30
CA PRO A 221 -17.73 -11.57 -28.19
C PRO A 221 -16.85 -10.37 -27.82
N THR A 222 -17.28 -9.16 -28.19
CA THR A 222 -16.58 -7.90 -27.90
C THR A 222 -17.01 -7.25 -26.58
N SER A 223 -17.91 -7.88 -25.81
CA SER A 223 -18.43 -7.28 -24.57
C SER A 223 -17.34 -7.02 -23.53
N ALA A 224 -17.33 -5.80 -23.00
CA ALA A 224 -16.42 -5.37 -21.95
C ALA A 224 -16.78 -5.89 -20.55
N ARG A 225 -17.92 -6.56 -20.39
CA ARG A 225 -18.37 -7.06 -19.08
C ARG A 225 -17.43 -8.13 -18.55
N SER A 226 -17.21 -8.18 -17.24
CA SER A 226 -16.47 -9.27 -16.60
C SER A 226 -17.38 -10.47 -16.37
N ASP A 227 -16.81 -11.66 -16.33
CA ASP A 227 -17.56 -12.90 -16.06
C ASP A 227 -18.27 -12.86 -14.70
N GLY A 228 -17.65 -12.24 -13.69
CA GLY A 228 -18.29 -11.96 -12.41
C GLY A 228 -19.48 -11.02 -12.51
N GLY A 229 -19.39 -9.97 -13.35
CA GLY A 229 -20.50 -9.05 -13.61
C GLY A 229 -21.66 -9.72 -14.36
N ILE A 230 -21.34 -10.57 -15.34
CA ILE A 230 -22.29 -11.40 -16.08
C ILE A 230 -23.02 -12.36 -15.13
N ARG A 231 -22.27 -13.11 -14.31
CA ARG A 231 -22.83 -14.02 -13.31
C ARG A 231 -23.71 -13.30 -12.29
N HIS A 232 -23.27 -12.15 -11.80
CA HIS A 232 -24.04 -11.34 -10.85
C HIS A 232 -25.37 -10.86 -11.47
N ARG A 233 -25.37 -10.42 -12.73
CA ARG A 233 -26.61 -10.04 -13.43
C ARG A 233 -27.54 -11.22 -13.63
N TYR A 234 -27.01 -12.36 -14.09
CA TYR A 234 -27.77 -13.59 -14.24
C TYR A 234 -28.51 -13.96 -12.94
N ASN A 235 -27.79 -13.96 -11.80
CA ASN A 235 -28.39 -14.26 -10.50
C ASN A 235 -29.51 -13.27 -10.13
N ARG A 236 -29.34 -11.97 -10.45
CA ARG A 236 -30.36 -10.95 -10.20
C ARG A 236 -31.61 -11.12 -11.07
N LEU A 237 -31.45 -11.49 -12.35
CA LEU A 237 -32.57 -11.79 -13.24
C LEU A 237 -33.33 -13.04 -12.78
N LYS A 238 -32.60 -14.07 -12.35
CA LYS A 238 -33.18 -15.29 -11.80
C LYS A 238 -34.01 -14.99 -10.55
N ALA A 239 -33.48 -14.21 -9.61
CA ALA A 239 -34.21 -13.80 -8.40
C ALA A 239 -35.53 -13.09 -8.74
N LYS A 240 -35.52 -12.11 -9.67
CA LYS A 240 -36.74 -11.42 -10.11
C LYS A 240 -37.79 -12.33 -10.75
N LYS A 241 -37.35 -13.33 -11.53
CA LYS A 241 -38.27 -14.28 -12.16
C LYS A 241 -38.99 -15.16 -11.12
N TRP A 242 -38.37 -15.40 -9.97
CA TRP A 242 -38.96 -16.14 -8.87
C TRP A 242 -39.95 -15.30 -8.05
N GLU A 243 -39.76 -13.98 -7.98
CA GLU A 243 -40.71 -13.08 -7.30
C GLU A 243 -42.00 -12.83 -8.10
N ALA A 244 -41.98 -13.10 -9.42
CA ALA A 244 -43.10 -12.86 -10.33
C ALA A 244 -43.92 -14.12 -10.66
N ALA A 245 -43.56 -15.28 -10.09
CA ALA A 245 -44.21 -16.57 -10.28
C ALA A 245 -44.91 -17.02 -8.99
#